data_AF-A0A0F9HSN2-F1
#
_entry.id   AF-A0A0F9HSN2-F1
#
_cell.length_a   1.000
_cell.length_b   1.000
_cell.length_c   1.000
_cell.angle_alpha   90.00
_cell.angle_beta   90.00
_cell.angle_gamma   90.00
#
_symmetry.space_group_name_H-M   'P 1'
#
loop_
_entity.id
_entity.type
_entity.pdbx_description
1 polymer ?
#
loop_
_entity_poly.entity_id
_entity_poly.type
_entity_poly.pdbx_seq_one_letter_code
_entity_poly.pdbx_strand_id
1 'polypeptide(L)'
;MNERDISQATVRNLIKRIARIVRRGWVHIFLLTLGFVVLMPFFWMITTSLKPPELINVPPLLIPTHFYWQNYATALESASFGRYYLNTIIVTIGIVVGQLFLSSLAGYAFARLRFPGRNILFLVFVLFPFFSSLFSI
;
A
#
# COMPACT_ATOMS: atom_id res chain seq x y z
N MET A 1 53.95 1.29 17.99
CA MET A 1 52.75 1.08 17.15
C MET A 1 53.11 1.57 15.75
N ASN A 2 53.17 0.66 14.76
CA ASN A 2 53.88 0.88 13.50
C ASN A 2 53.03 1.73 12.53
N GLU A 3 53.67 2.63 11.78
CA GLU A 3 53.02 3.45 10.74
C GLU A 3 52.31 2.59 9.68
N ARG A 4 52.82 1.37 9.46
CA ARG A 4 52.21 0.37 8.57
C ARG A 4 50.86 -0.14 9.07
N ASP A 5 50.67 -0.27 10.39
CA ASP A 5 49.40 -0.74 10.98
C ASP A 5 48.30 0.33 10.90
N ILE A 6 48.69 1.60 11.02
CA ILE A 6 47.81 2.77 10.91
C ILE A 6 47.32 2.92 9.46
N SER A 7 48.20 2.75 8.48
CA SER A 7 47.85 2.79 7.06
C SER A 7 46.86 1.68 6.68
N GLN A 8 47.11 0.44 7.13
CA GLN A 8 46.22 -0.71 6.86
C GLN A 8 44.83 -0.57 7.49
N ALA A 9 44.76 -0.06 8.73
CA ALA A 9 43.49 0.22 9.39
C ALA A 9 42.68 1.30 8.66
N THR A 10 43.35 2.32 8.12
CA THR A 10 42.72 3.43 7.39
C THR A 10 42.16 2.96 6.05
N VAL A 11 42.93 2.19 5.28
CA VAL A 11 42.48 1.60 4.00
C VAL A 11 41.28 0.68 4.20
N ARG A 12 41.30 -0.20 5.20
CA ARG A 12 40.17 -1.09 5.53
C ARG A 12 38.90 -0.31 5.87
N ASN A 13 39.04 0.77 6.64
CA ASN A 13 37.92 1.62 7.02
C ASN A 13 37.35 2.39 5.81
N LEU A 14 38.21 2.83 4.89
CA LEU A 14 37.81 3.49 3.64
C LEU A 14 37.01 2.55 2.73
N ILE A 15 37.49 1.33 2.51
CA ILE A 15 36.78 0.30 1.70
C ILE A 15 35.40 -0.01 2.32
N LYS A 16 35.33 -0.23 3.63
CA LYS A 16 34.06 -0.44 4.33
C LYS A 16 33.12 0.76 4.26
N ARG A 17 33.65 1.99 4.11
CA ARG A 17 32.84 3.21 3.95
C ARG A 17 32.31 3.33 2.52
N ILE A 18 33.13 3.09 1.51
CA ILE A 18 32.74 3.08 0.09
C ILE A 18 31.68 2.00 -0.16
N ALA A 19 31.91 0.77 0.30
CA ALA A 19 30.95 -0.34 0.15
C ALA A 19 29.58 -0.02 0.79
N ARG A 20 29.57 0.68 1.94
CA ARG A 20 28.33 1.16 2.58
C ARG A 20 27.62 2.23 1.76
N ILE A 21 28.35 3.15 1.14
CA ILE A 21 27.78 4.21 0.29
C ILE A 21 27.19 3.61 -0.99
N VAL A 22 27.93 2.74 -1.66
CA VAL A 22 27.48 2.03 -2.87
C VAL A 22 26.22 1.21 -2.56
N ARG A 23 26.24 0.38 -1.50
CA ARG A 23 25.06 -0.39 -1.08
C ARG A 23 23.85 0.51 -0.81
N ARG A 24 24.05 1.65 -0.13
CA ARG A 24 22.97 2.62 0.11
C ARG A 24 22.46 3.19 -1.21
N GLY A 25 23.34 3.57 -2.14
CA GLY A 25 22.96 4.07 -3.46
C GLY A 25 22.08 3.07 -4.21
N TRP A 26 22.47 1.79 -4.26
CA TRP A 26 21.67 0.73 -4.86
C TRP A 26 20.30 0.56 -4.21
N VAL A 27 20.22 0.60 -2.87
CA VAL A 27 18.94 0.54 -2.16
C VAL A 27 18.04 1.73 -2.51
N HIS A 28 18.58 2.94 -2.60
CA HIS A 28 17.77 4.11 -2.97
C HIS A 28 17.30 4.03 -4.42
N ILE A 29 18.15 3.62 -5.36
CA ILE A 29 17.77 3.41 -6.77
C ILE A 29 16.65 2.38 -6.85
N PHE A 30 16.80 1.24 -6.18
CA PHE A 30 15.78 0.19 -6.15
C PHE A 30 14.45 0.70 -5.58
N LEU A 31 14.48 1.40 -4.44
CA LEU A 31 13.27 1.97 -3.82
C LEU A 31 12.60 3.02 -4.70
N LEU A 32 13.37 3.87 -5.40
CA LEU A 32 12.85 4.87 -6.32
C LEU A 32 12.20 4.22 -7.54
N THR A 33 12.84 3.21 -8.13
CA THR A 33 12.27 2.45 -9.25
C THR A 33 10.99 1.76 -8.83
N LEU A 34 10.98 1.08 -7.67
CA LEU A 34 9.78 0.42 -7.15
C LEU A 34 8.67 1.42 -6.87
N GLY A 35 8.99 2.56 -6.24
CA GLY A 35 8.04 3.65 -6.01
C GLY A 35 7.43 4.16 -7.31
N PHE A 36 8.23 4.33 -8.35
CA PHE A 36 7.73 4.75 -9.66
C PHE A 36 6.77 3.73 -10.28
N VAL A 37 7.10 2.43 -10.21
CA VAL A 37 6.22 1.36 -10.71
C VAL A 37 4.88 1.34 -9.96
N VAL A 38 4.88 1.55 -8.64
CA VAL A 38 3.65 1.64 -7.83
C VAL A 38 2.82 2.87 -8.18
N LEU A 39 3.46 3.99 -8.56
CA LEU A 39 2.77 5.23 -8.94
C LEU A 39 2.19 5.21 -10.36
N MET A 40 2.71 4.37 -11.26
CA MET A 40 2.19 4.24 -12.64
C MET A 40 0.67 4.08 -12.76
N PRO A 41 -0.01 3.16 -12.03
CA PRO A 41 -1.47 3.04 -12.12
C PRO A 41 -2.21 4.29 -11.63
N PHE A 42 -1.66 5.05 -10.67
CA PHE A 42 -2.25 6.31 -10.23
C PHE A 42 -2.09 7.40 -11.28
N PHE A 43 -0.93 7.47 -11.93
CA PHE A 43 -0.69 8.37 -13.05
C PHE A 43 -1.66 8.08 -14.21
N TRP A 44 -1.86 6.80 -14.53
CA TRP A 44 -2.87 6.37 -15.50
C TRP A 44 -4.29 6.81 -15.09
N MET A 45 -4.64 6.65 -13.82
CA MET A 45 -5.97 7.01 -13.31
C MET A 45 -6.26 8.51 -13.52
N ILE A 46 -5.29 9.38 -13.18
CA ILE A 46 -5.41 10.83 -13.34
C ILE A 46 -5.50 11.24 -14.81
N THR A 47 -4.67 10.65 -15.66
CA THR A 47 -4.67 10.96 -17.09
C THR A 47 -5.96 10.49 -17.75
N THR A 48 -6.54 9.38 -17.30
CA THR A 48 -7.82 8.85 -17.81
C THR A 48 -9.01 9.68 -17.32
N SER A 49 -9.01 10.17 -16.07
CA SER A 49 -10.11 11.01 -15.56
C SER A 49 -10.25 12.35 -16.29
N LEU A 50 -9.18 12.81 -16.95
CA LEU A 50 -9.12 14.07 -17.70
C LEU A 50 -9.39 13.91 -19.21
N LYS A 51 -9.65 12.69 -19.70
CA LYS A 51 -9.95 12.43 -21.12
C LYS A 51 -11.39 12.81 -21.49
N PRO A 52 -11.65 13.20 -22.75
CA PRO A 52 -13.02 13.31 -23.23
C PRO A 52 -13.72 11.94 -23.19
N PRO A 53 -15.05 11.90 -22.96
CA PRO A 53 -15.82 10.64 -22.84
C PRO A 53 -15.69 9.72 -24.05
N GLU A 54 -15.53 10.30 -25.24
CA GLU A 54 -15.38 9.62 -26.52
C GLU A 54 -14.07 8.83 -26.65
N LEU A 55 -13.05 9.20 -25.87
CA LEU A 55 -11.71 8.57 -25.89
C LEU A 55 -11.48 7.59 -24.73
N ILE A 56 -12.50 7.27 -23.93
CA ILE A 56 -12.39 6.32 -22.81
C ILE A 56 -11.98 4.91 -23.30
N ASN A 57 -12.43 4.50 -24.50
CA ASN A 57 -12.17 3.17 -25.06
C ASN A 57 -10.99 3.13 -26.05
N VAL A 58 -10.31 4.25 -26.27
CA VAL A 58 -9.19 4.36 -27.21
C VAL A 58 -7.88 4.01 -26.48
N PRO A 59 -6.94 3.28 -27.11
CA PRO A 59 -5.68 2.88 -26.48
C PRO A 59 -5.00 4.04 -25.74
N PRO A 60 -4.43 3.75 -24.56
CA PRO A 60 -4.05 4.75 -23.58
C PRO A 60 -2.91 5.63 -24.08
N LEU A 61 -3.25 6.86 -24.49
CA LEU A 61 -2.28 7.94 -24.54
C LEU A 61 -1.87 8.28 -23.09
N LEU A 62 -0.56 8.25 -22.81
CA LEU A 62 0.01 8.58 -21.49
C LEU A 62 -0.26 10.03 -21.08
N ILE A 63 -0.49 10.92 -22.05
CA ILE A 63 -0.80 12.33 -21.82
C ILE A 63 -1.99 12.70 -22.72
N PRO A 64 -3.12 13.17 -22.18
CA PRO A 64 -4.25 13.61 -22.98
C PRO A 64 -3.88 14.85 -23.80
N THR A 65 -4.35 14.93 -25.05
CA THR A 65 -4.13 16.10 -25.92
C THR A 65 -4.95 17.32 -25.48
N HIS A 66 -6.09 17.10 -24.82
CA HIS A 66 -6.95 18.11 -24.25
C HIS A 66 -7.39 17.71 -22.84
N PHE A 67 -7.34 18.64 -21.89
CA PHE A 67 -7.72 18.42 -20.50
C PHE A 67 -9.19 18.77 -20.27
N TYR A 68 -10.02 17.77 -19.95
CA TYR A 68 -11.46 17.92 -19.68
C TYR A 68 -11.76 17.99 -18.18
N TRP A 69 -11.58 19.18 -17.59
CA TRP A 69 -11.90 19.42 -16.18
C TRP A 69 -13.39 19.30 -15.86
N GLN A 70 -14.25 19.48 -16.86
CA GLN A 70 -15.70 19.37 -16.73
C GLN A 70 -16.13 17.98 -16.23
N ASN A 71 -15.35 16.94 -16.50
CA ASN A 71 -15.60 15.58 -16.02
C ASN A 71 -15.78 15.51 -14.50
N TYR A 72 -15.03 16.33 -13.74
CA TYR A 72 -15.17 16.36 -12.28
C TYR A 72 -16.47 17.03 -11.83
N ALA A 73 -16.85 18.14 -12.45
CA ALA A 73 -18.12 18.81 -12.16
C ALA A 73 -19.30 17.91 -12.52
N THR A 74 -19.28 17.32 -13.72
CA THR A 74 -20.31 16.36 -14.15
C THR A 74 -20.35 15.14 -13.25
N ALA A 75 -19.22 14.56 -12.82
CA ALA A 75 -19.22 13.42 -11.92
C ALA A 75 -19.80 13.73 -10.52
N LEU A 76 -19.56 14.94 -10.03
CA LEU A 76 -20.11 15.41 -8.75
C LEU A 76 -21.62 15.68 -8.82
N GLU A 77 -22.13 16.10 -9.98
CA GLU A 77 -23.55 16.39 -10.21
C GLU A 77 -24.35 15.16 -10.66
N SER A 78 -23.77 14.27 -11.48
CA SER A 78 -24.45 13.12 -12.08
C SER A 78 -24.72 12.00 -11.08
N ALA A 79 -23.88 11.89 -10.05
CA ALA A 79 -24.05 10.95 -8.96
C ALA A 79 -24.49 11.72 -7.71
N SER A 80 -25.31 11.10 -6.84
CA SER A 80 -25.51 11.59 -5.47
C SER A 80 -24.23 11.38 -4.64
N PHE A 81 -23.10 11.92 -5.09
CA PHE A 81 -21.76 11.69 -4.57
C PHE A 81 -21.69 12.03 -3.08
N GLY A 82 -22.33 13.13 -2.67
CA GLY A 82 -22.45 13.50 -1.26
C GLY A 82 -23.15 12.42 -0.41
N ARG A 83 -24.20 11.77 -0.93
CA ARG A 83 -24.88 10.67 -0.23
C ARG A 83 -24.01 9.42 -0.17
N TYR A 84 -23.35 9.05 -1.27
CA TYR A 84 -22.44 7.90 -1.29
C TYR A 84 -21.25 8.09 -0.35
N TYR A 85 -20.71 9.30 -0.29
CA TYR A 85 -19.62 9.66 0.60
C TYR A 85 -20.05 9.58 2.07
N LEU A 86 -21.20 10.15 2.43
CA LEU A 86 -21.74 10.07 3.79
C LEU A 86 -22.07 8.63 4.19
N ASN A 87 -22.69 7.84 3.31
CA ASN A 87 -22.96 6.43 3.56
C ASN A 87 -21.65 5.66 3.83
N THR A 88 -20.61 5.91 3.03
CA THR A 88 -19.30 5.28 3.21
C THR A 88 -18.68 5.65 4.55
N ILE A 89 -18.74 6.93 4.94
CA ILE A 89 -18.25 7.39 6.25
C ILE A 89 -18.98 6.67 7.39
N ILE A 90 -20.31 6.67 7.38
CA ILE A 90 -21.13 6.08 8.44
C ILE A 90 -20.85 4.58 8.55
N VAL A 91 -20.84 3.87 7.42
CA VAL A 91 -20.58 2.43 7.38
C VAL A 91 -19.15 2.12 7.83
N THR A 92 -18.15 2.86 7.33
CA THR A 92 -16.75 2.62 7.69
C THR A 92 -16.50 2.86 9.17
N ILE A 93 -17.03 3.95 9.74
CA ILE A 93 -16.91 4.23 11.17
C ILE A 93 -17.57 3.12 11.99
N GLY A 94 -18.79 2.72 11.62
CA GLY A 94 -19.50 1.63 12.30
C GLY A 94 -18.71 0.32 12.29
N ILE A 95 -18.17 -0.05 11.12
CA ILE A 95 -17.33 -1.24 10.95
C ILE A 95 -16.07 -1.14 11.79
N VAL A 96 -15.34 -0.02 11.72
CA VAL A 96 -14.07 0.16 12.45
C VAL A 96 -14.28 0.10 13.96
N VAL A 97 -15.32 0.76 14.48
CA VAL A 97 -15.63 0.74 15.92
C VAL A 97 -16.00 -0.68 16.35
N GLY A 98 -16.90 -1.35 15.62
CA GLY A 98 -17.29 -2.72 15.93
C GLY A 98 -16.12 -3.70 15.85
N GLN A 99 -15.30 -3.58 14.82
CA GLN A 99 -14.12 -4.42 14.60
C GLN A 99 -13.07 -4.20 15.68
N LEU A 100 -12.77 -2.95 16.07
CA LEU A 100 -11.83 -2.67 17.16
C LEU A 100 -12.32 -3.24 18.48
N PHE A 101 -13.61 -3.07 18.79
CA PHE A 101 -14.21 -3.61 20.02
C PHE A 101 -14.10 -5.14 20.07
N LEU A 102 -14.56 -5.82 19.02
CA LEU A 102 -14.54 -7.29 18.93
C LEU A 102 -13.13 -7.87 18.88
N SER A 103 -12.25 -7.29 18.07
CA SER A 103 -10.86 -7.76 17.90
C SER A 103 -10.03 -7.56 19.17
N SER A 104 -10.24 -6.45 19.90
CA SER A 104 -9.56 -6.22 21.18
C SER A 104 -9.99 -7.25 22.23
N LEU A 105 -11.29 -7.56 22.32
CA LEU A 105 -11.81 -8.56 23.24
C LEU A 105 -11.33 -9.97 22.89
N ALA A 106 -11.39 -10.34 21.61
CA ALA A 106 -10.88 -11.62 21.12
C ALA A 106 -9.37 -11.75 21.36
N GLY A 107 -8.59 -10.71 21.04
CA GLY A 107 -7.15 -10.66 21.28
C GLY A 107 -6.80 -10.81 22.77
N TYR A 108 -7.55 -10.15 23.65
CA TYR A 108 -7.39 -10.33 25.10
C TYR A 108 -7.68 -11.77 25.54
N ALA A 109 -8.74 -12.38 25.01
CA ALA A 109 -9.08 -13.76 25.32
C ALA A 109 -8.00 -14.75 24.88
N PHE A 110 -7.44 -14.59 23.68
CA PHE A 110 -6.34 -15.44 23.23
C PHE A 110 -5.04 -15.21 24.00
N ALA A 111 -4.75 -13.97 24.42
CA ALA A 111 -3.50 -13.62 25.09
C ALA A 111 -3.48 -13.95 26.60
N ARG A 112 -4.59 -13.76 27.31
CA ARG A 112 -4.64 -13.85 28.78
C ARG A 112 -5.43 -15.05 29.30
N LEU A 113 -6.44 -15.54 28.59
CA LEU A 113 -7.25 -16.67 29.04
C LEU A 113 -6.67 -18.00 28.53
N ARG A 114 -6.61 -19.00 29.42
CA ARG A 114 -6.26 -20.38 29.08
C ARG A 114 -7.55 -21.20 29.06
N PHE A 115 -8.15 -21.37 27.88
CA PHE A 115 -9.37 -22.14 27.70
C PHE A 115 -9.12 -23.38 26.82
N PRO A 116 -9.84 -24.50 27.04
CA PRO A 116 -9.73 -25.69 26.19
C PRO A 116 -10.22 -25.38 24.77
N GLY A 117 -9.46 -25.79 23.75
CA GLY A 117 -9.80 -25.55 22.33
C GLY A 117 -9.18 -24.30 21.69
N ARG A 118 -8.38 -23.52 22.42
CA ARG A 118 -7.72 -22.29 21.90
C ARG A 118 -6.96 -22.48 20.60
N ASN A 119 -6.21 -23.58 20.47
CA ASN A 119 -5.38 -23.84 19.28
C ASN A 119 -6.23 -24.13 18.04
N ILE A 120 -7.38 -24.80 18.20
CA ILE A 120 -8.30 -25.10 17.09
C ILE A 120 -8.95 -23.80 16.61
N LEU A 121 -9.46 -22.98 17.52
CA LEU A 121 -10.03 -21.67 17.21
C LEU A 121 -9.03 -20.73 16.54
N PHE A 122 -7.77 -20.74 16.99
CA PHE A 122 -6.71 -19.97 16.35
C PHE A 122 -6.43 -20.45 14.91
N LEU A 123 -6.38 -21.77 14.70
CA LEU A 123 -6.17 -22.35 13.37
C LEU A 123 -7.31 -21.99 12.42
N VAL A 124 -8.57 -22.07 12.87
CA VAL A 124 -9.75 -21.69 12.08
C VAL A 124 -9.69 -20.20 11.71
N PHE A 125 -9.34 -19.33 12.65
CA PHE A 125 -9.20 -17.89 12.40
C PHE A 125 -8.17 -17.59 11.31
N VAL A 126 -7.02 -18.28 11.31
CA VAL A 126 -5.97 -18.10 10.30
C VAL A 126 -6.36 -18.74 8.96
N LEU A 127 -6.95 -19.92 8.95
CA LEU A 127 -7.30 -20.64 7.71
C LEU A 127 -8.46 -20.02 6.95
N PHE A 128 -9.38 -19.35 7.65
CA PHE A 128 -10.60 -18.83 7.05
C PHE A 128 -10.34 -17.81 5.90
N PRO A 129 -9.44 -16.80 6.05
CA PRO A 129 -9.05 -15.92 4.94
C PRO A 129 -8.42 -16.65 3.74
N PHE A 130 -7.61 -17.69 3.97
CA PHE A 130 -7.01 -18.48 2.89
C PHE A 130 -8.06 -19.31 2.15
N PHE A 131 -9.04 -19.86 2.87
CA PHE A 131 -10.14 -20.59 2.27
C PHE A 131 -10.97 -19.69 1.34
N SER A 132 -11.33 -18.47 1.78
CA SER A 132 -12.03 -17.50 0.93
C SER A 132 -11.27 -17.20 -0.37
N SER A 133 -9.95 -17.06 -0.26
CA SER A 133 -9.08 -16.77 -1.42
C SER A 133 -9.02 -17.93 -2.42
N LEU A 134 -9.18 -19.18 -1.96
CA LEU A 134 -9.16 -20.38 -2.82
C LEU A 134 -10.44 -20.52 -3.67
N PHE A 135 -11.59 -20.04 -3.19
CA PHE A 135 -12.86 -20.10 -3.94
C PHE A 135 -13.04 -18.95 -4.93
N SER A 136 -12.21 -17.90 -4.82
CA SER A 136 -12.25 -16.73 -5.71
C SER A 136 -11.36 -16.87 -6.96
N ILE A 137 -10.59 -17.97 -7.08
CA ILE A 137 -9.74 -18.32 -8.22
C ILE A 137 -10.42 -19.43 -9.01
#